data_AF-A0A7V3FMQ8-F1
#
_entry.id   AF-A0A7V3FMQ8-F1
#
_cell.length_a   1.000
_cell.length_b   1.000
_cell.length_c   1.000
_cell.angle_alpha   90.00
_cell.angle_beta   90.00
_cell.angle_gamma   90.00
#
_symmetry.space_group_name_H-M   'P 1'
#
loop_
_entity.id
_entity.type
_entity.pdbx_description
1 polymer ?
#
loop_
_entity_poly.entity_id
_entity_poly.type
_entity_poly.pdbx_seq_one_letter_code
_entity_poly.pdbx_strand_id
1 'polypeptide(L)'
;MSPQVRSLSLALFLFWCTVACSNGGNQAPIADAGEDQVVFVGETVQLDGSGSSDPEGDALAPLWEFETMPAASQASHAAPKEFRS
;
A
#
# COMPACT_ATOMS: atom_id res chain seq x y z
N MET A 1 -49.30 16.89 -17.51
CA MET A 1 -48.70 15.81 -18.33
C MET A 1 -48.27 14.66 -17.44
N SER A 2 -48.50 13.44 -17.92
CA SER A 2 -47.88 12.16 -17.58
C SER A 2 -48.21 11.47 -16.25
N PRO A 3 -48.83 10.27 -16.30
CA PRO A 3 -48.84 9.32 -15.18
C PRO A 3 -47.55 8.49 -15.21
N GLN A 4 -47.13 7.91 -14.09
CA GLN A 4 -46.57 6.55 -14.06
C GLN A 4 -46.60 5.99 -12.63
N VAL A 5 -46.95 4.71 -12.59
CA VAL A 5 -47.18 3.85 -11.44
C VAL A 5 -45.94 3.01 -11.13
N ARG A 6 -45.89 2.48 -9.90
CA ARG A 6 -45.18 1.27 -9.41
C ARG A 6 -43.73 1.43 -8.95
N SER A 7 -43.47 1.18 -7.68
CA SER A 7 -42.96 -0.15 -7.28
C SER A 7 -42.99 -0.30 -5.76
N LEU A 8 -43.47 -1.46 -5.31
CA LEU A 8 -43.57 -1.88 -3.92
C LEU A 8 -42.31 -2.69 -3.59
N SER A 9 -41.37 -2.10 -2.85
CA SER A 9 -40.34 -2.86 -2.12
C SER A 9 -40.44 -2.52 -0.65
N LEU A 10 -41.11 -3.40 0.08
CA LEU A 10 -41.13 -3.41 1.54
C LEU A 10 -39.81 -4.06 1.99
N ALA A 11 -38.82 -3.26 2.40
CA ALA A 11 -37.66 -3.73 3.15
C ALA A 11 -37.27 -2.67 4.19
N LEU A 12 -37.96 -2.78 5.33
CA LEU A 12 -37.57 -2.40 6.69
C LEU A 12 -36.45 -1.34 6.84
N PHE A 13 -36.85 -0.11 7.15
CA PHE A 13 -35.98 0.86 7.80
C PHE A 13 -35.73 0.43 9.26
N LEU A 14 -34.56 -0.16 9.52
CA LEU A 14 -33.96 -0.21 10.85
C LEU A 14 -32.69 0.65 10.83
N PHE A 15 -32.91 1.95 11.00
CA PHE A 15 -31.86 2.90 11.33
C PHE A 15 -31.59 2.80 12.84
N TRP A 16 -30.63 1.98 13.26
CA TRP A 16 -29.91 2.17 14.52
C TRP A 16 -28.66 1.29 14.64
N CYS A 17 -27.59 1.92 15.15
CA CYS A 17 -26.33 1.35 15.63
C CYS A 17 -25.41 0.75 14.55
N THR A 18 -24.16 1.17 14.40
CA THR A 18 -23.27 2.03 15.18
C THR A 18 -22.32 2.71 14.19
N VAL A 19 -21.60 3.75 14.62
CA VAL A 19 -20.25 3.99 14.08
C VAL A 19 -19.62 2.62 13.84
N ALA A 20 -19.19 2.32 12.60
CA ALA A 20 -18.19 1.28 12.47
C ALA A 20 -17.02 1.86 13.26
N CYS A 21 -16.88 1.46 14.53
CA CYS A 21 -15.57 1.54 15.13
C CYS A 21 -14.74 0.75 14.14
N SER A 22 -13.91 1.45 13.35
CA SER A 22 -12.66 0.81 12.94
C SER A 22 -12.18 0.19 14.23
N ASN A 23 -11.89 -1.10 14.21
CA ASN A 23 -11.58 -1.84 15.42
C ASN A 23 -10.16 -1.47 15.88
N GLY A 24 -9.88 -0.17 15.95
CA GLY A 24 -8.82 0.59 16.61
C GLY A 24 -7.39 0.13 16.42
N GLY A 25 -7.14 -0.87 15.59
CA GLY A 25 -5.82 -1.39 15.32
C GLY A 25 -5.17 -0.55 14.22
N ASN A 26 -3.92 -0.16 14.45
CA ASN A 26 -3.04 0.28 13.39
C ASN A 26 -3.01 -0.78 12.29
N GLN A 27 -3.13 -0.38 11.04
CA GLN A 27 -2.94 -1.29 9.92
C GLN A 27 -1.45 -1.43 9.63
N ALA A 28 -1.09 -2.45 8.85
CA ALA A 28 0.27 -2.55 8.34
C ALA A 28 0.44 -1.53 7.20
N PRO A 29 1.63 -0.94 7.04
CA PRO A 29 1.90 -0.09 5.89
C PRO A 29 1.90 -0.88 4.59
N ILE A 30 1.59 -0.19 3.50
CA ILE A 30 1.68 -0.69 2.14
C ILE A 30 3.05 -0.27 1.60
N ALA A 31 3.92 -1.24 1.33
CA ALA A 31 5.21 -1.01 0.68
C ALA A 31 5.05 -1.01 -0.85
N ASP A 32 5.59 0.01 -1.50
CA ASP A 32 5.63 0.16 -2.96
C ASP A 32 7.02 0.62 -3.37
N ALA A 33 7.72 -0.22 -4.15
CA ALA A 33 9.08 0.02 -4.65
C ALA A 33 9.13 0.50 -6.11
N GLY A 34 7.95 0.76 -6.72
CA GLY A 34 7.78 1.06 -8.13
C GLY A 34 7.57 -0.18 -9.00
N GLU A 35 7.70 -0.01 -10.32
CA GLU A 35 7.55 -1.08 -11.31
C GLU A 35 8.72 -2.07 -11.30
N ASP A 36 8.45 -3.32 -11.71
CA ASP A 36 9.47 -4.34 -11.91
C ASP A 36 10.54 -3.90 -12.91
N GLN A 37 11.81 -4.12 -12.59
CA GLN A 37 12.94 -3.73 -13.42
C GLN A 37 13.64 -4.94 -14.03
N VAL A 38 13.96 -4.85 -15.34
CA VAL A 38 14.81 -5.81 -16.05
C VAL A 38 16.14 -5.15 -16.36
N VAL A 39 17.22 -5.68 -15.79
CA VAL A 39 18.58 -5.12 -15.92
C VAL A 39 19.58 -6.18 -16.32
N PHE A 40 20.73 -5.75 -16.85
CA PHE A 40 21.85 -6.65 -17.11
C PHE A 40 22.65 -6.93 -15.84
N VAL A 41 23.33 -8.07 -15.82
CA VAL A 41 24.21 -8.45 -14.70
C VAL A 41 25.33 -7.42 -14.54
N GLY A 42 25.50 -6.92 -13.31
CA GLY A 42 26.51 -5.91 -12.97
C GLY A 42 26.00 -4.47 -13.02
N GLU A 43 24.77 -4.24 -13.49
CA GLU A 43 24.14 -2.91 -13.42
C GLU A 43 23.62 -2.59 -12.02
N THR A 44 23.56 -1.29 -11.71
CA THR A 44 22.98 -0.79 -10.45
C THR A 44 21.50 -0.52 -10.64
N VAL A 45 20.67 -1.16 -9.80
CA VAL A 45 19.22 -0.92 -9.71
C VAL A 45 18.95 0.14 -8.66
N GLN A 46 18.10 1.11 -8.98
CA GLN A 46 17.58 2.08 -8.02
C GLN A 46 16.09 1.78 -7.80
N LEU A 47 15.73 1.46 -6.56
CA LEU A 47 14.35 1.27 -6.14
C LEU A 47 13.89 2.55 -5.43
N ASP A 48 12.63 2.94 -5.64
CA ASP A 48 12.04 4.11 -5.00
C ASP A 48 10.84 3.70 -4.16
N GLY A 49 10.98 3.88 -2.85
CA GLY A 49 9.95 3.55 -1.86
C GLY A 49 8.89 4.64 -1.68
N SER A 50 8.96 5.75 -2.43
CA SER A 50 8.12 6.94 -2.20
C SER A 50 6.62 6.73 -2.42
N GLY A 51 6.23 5.65 -3.11
CA GLY A 51 4.83 5.22 -3.25
C GLY A 51 4.27 4.53 -2.00
N SER A 52 5.11 4.17 -1.03
CA SER A 52 4.69 3.49 0.19
C SER A 52 3.82 4.40 1.06
N SER A 53 2.80 3.82 1.70
CA SER A 53 1.86 4.58 2.53
C SER A 53 1.38 3.79 3.73
N ASP A 54 1.19 4.49 4.84
CA ASP A 54 0.48 3.97 6.00
C ASP A 54 -1.01 4.32 5.88
N PRO A 55 -1.95 3.38 6.07
CA PRO A 55 -3.39 3.65 5.96
C PRO A 55 -3.90 4.70 6.96
N GLU A 56 -3.24 4.86 8.10
CA GLU A 56 -3.54 5.88 9.10
C GLU A 56 -2.79 7.20 8.84
N GLY A 57 -1.87 7.22 7.87
CA GLY A 57 -1.07 8.39 7.51
C GLY A 57 0.17 8.57 8.38
N ASP A 58 0.57 7.54 9.14
CA ASP A 58 1.80 7.58 9.92
C ASP A 58 3.04 7.66 9.03
N ALA A 59 4.09 8.31 9.54
CA ALA A 59 5.34 8.45 8.83
C ALA A 59 6.08 7.11 8.76
N LEU A 60 6.50 6.73 7.55
CA LEU A 60 7.24 5.49 7.32
C LEU A 60 8.75 5.73 7.23
N ALA A 61 9.51 4.87 7.90
CA ALA A 61 10.95 4.77 7.71
C ALA A 61 11.23 3.68 6.67
N PRO A 62 11.92 3.98 5.55
CA PRO A 62 12.23 2.99 4.55
C PRO A 62 13.25 1.98 5.10
N LEU A 63 12.93 0.69 4.97
CA LEU A 63 13.83 -0.42 5.25
C LEU A 63 13.95 -1.27 3.98
N TRP A 64 15.19 -1.55 3.57
CA TRP A 64 15.47 -2.38 2.40
C TRP A 64 16.23 -3.62 2.82
N GLU A 65 15.69 -4.79 2.52
CA GLU A 65 16.34 -6.08 2.74
C GLU A 65 16.14 -7.02 1.56
N PHE A 66 17.06 -7.97 1.40
CA PHE A 66 16.88 -9.07 0.46
C PHE A 66 16.07 -10.16 1.15
N GLU A 67 14.81 -10.36 0.77
CA GLU A 67 13.98 -11.43 1.32
C GLU A 67 14.56 -12.82 1.02
N THR A 68 15.10 -12.99 -0.19
CA THR A 68 15.79 -14.21 -0.59
C THR A 68 17.02 -13.86 -1.42
N MET A 69 18.07 -14.65 -1.26
CA MET A 69 19.31 -14.49 -2.00
C MET A 69 19.82 -15.86 -2.45
N PRO A 70 19.93 -16.12 -3.76
CA PRO A 70 20.54 -17.34 -4.27
C PRO A 70 21.98 -17.50 -3.77
N ALA A 71 22.43 -18.75 -3.53
CA ALA A 71 23.72 -19.04 -2.89
C ALA A 71 24.97 -18.46 -3.59
N ALA A 72 24.88 -18.12 -4.88
CA ALA A 72 25.97 -17.53 -5.65
C ALA A 72 25.77 -16.03 -5.95
N SER A 73 24.72 -15.40 -5.40
CA SER A 73 24.48 -13.97 -5.61
C SER A 73 25.56 -13.14 -4.92
N GLN A 74 26.05 -12.13 -5.63
CA GLN A 74 26.96 -11.11 -5.10
C GLN A 74 26.25 -9.75 -4.96
N ALA A 75 24.91 -9.76 -4.99
CA ALA A 75 24.13 -8.54 -4.83
C ALA A 75 24.40 -7.92 -3.46
N SER A 76 24.62 -6.61 -3.45
CA SER A 76 24.65 -5.81 -2.22
C SER A 76 23.73 -4.61 -2.40
N HIS A 77 23.03 -4.27 -1.32
CA HIS A 77 22.29 -3.02 -1.18
C HIS A 77 23.13 -2.02 -0.41
N ALA A 78 23.14 -0.77 -0.85
CA ALA A 78 23.67 0.33 -0.05
C ALA A 78 22.56 0.87 0.86
N ALA A 79 22.93 1.41 2.02
CA ALA A 79 22.00 2.20 2.84
C ALA A 79 21.35 3.28 1.96
N PRO A 80 20.09 3.67 2.23
CA PRO A 80 19.44 4.76 1.49
C PRO A 80 20.39 5.95 1.46
N LYS A 81 20.66 6.49 0.27
CA LYS A 81 21.40 7.74 0.16
C LYS A 81 20.55 8.78 0.86
N GLU A 82 20.92 9.15 2.09
CA GLU A 82 20.23 10.21 2.80
C GLU A 82 20.12 11.42 1.88
N PHE A 83 18.90 11.93 1.72
CA PHE A 83 18.64 13.17 0.99
C PHE A 83 19.23 14.30 1.82
N ARG A 84 20.54 14.53 1.73
CA ARG A 84 21.16 15.73 2.28
C ARG A 84 20.72 16.90 1.41
N SER A 85 19.89 17.76 2.01
CA SER A 85 19.60 19.12 1.55
C SER A 85 20.87 19.94 1.37
#